data_AF-A0A819Z7C6-F1
#
_entry.id   AF-A0A819Z7C6-F1
#
_cell.length_a   1.000
_cell.length_b   1.000
_cell.length_c   1.000
_cell.angle_alpha   90.00
_cell.angle_beta   90.00
_cell.angle_gamma   90.00
#
_symmetry.space_group_name_H-M   'P 1'
#
loop_
_entity.id
_entity.type
_entity.pdbx_description
1 polymer ?
#
loop_
_entity_poly.entity_id
_entity_poly.type
_entity_poly.pdbx_seq_one_letter_code
_entity_poly.pdbx_strand_id
1 'polypeptide(L)'
;CNAELFSRLTQSKCAKYIKTLREVNIAFLPYERQAFTLDSPDTFYIAYNPTPLPQRTAHLDVIAEQIATLCATLGEYPIIRYRADNEKMAEFAQAVQQKLNQYKADDATMGEVNNQ
;
A
#
# COMPACT_ATOMS: atom_id res chain seq x y z
N CYS A 1 -0.49 -6.28 -8.94
CA CYS A 1 0.80 -6.53 -9.65
C CYS A 1 0.97 -5.51 -10.78
N ASN A 2 2.20 -5.07 -11.11
CA ASN A 2 2.43 -4.17 -12.25
C ASN A 2 2.05 -4.87 -13.57
N ALA A 3 1.22 -4.23 -14.40
CA ALA A 3 0.69 -4.80 -15.63
C ALA A 3 1.78 -5.21 -16.64
N GLU A 4 2.88 -4.46 -16.72
CA GLU A 4 4.03 -4.78 -17.59
C GLU A 4 4.74 -6.06 -17.11
N LEU A 5 5.02 -6.16 -15.80
CA LEU A 5 5.65 -7.35 -15.21
C LEU A 5 4.73 -8.57 -15.32
N PHE A 6 3.42 -8.38 -15.14
CA PHE A 6 2.43 -9.44 -15.33
C PHE A 6 2.41 -9.94 -16.78
N SER A 7 2.39 -9.02 -17.76
CA SER A 7 2.46 -9.37 -19.19
C SER A 7 3.75 -10.13 -19.54
N ARG A 8 4.90 -9.68 -19.01
CA ARG A 8 6.18 -10.38 -19.19
C ARG A 8 6.16 -11.77 -18.56
N LEU A 9 5.52 -11.93 -17.40
CA LEU A 9 5.38 -13.21 -16.72
C LEU A 9 4.52 -14.19 -17.54
N THR A 10 3.38 -13.74 -18.07
CA THR A 10 2.47 -14.59 -18.87
C THR A 10 3.08 -15.02 -20.20
N GLN A 11 3.96 -14.21 -20.78
CA GLN A 11 4.71 -14.54 -21.99
C GLN A 11 5.97 -15.38 -21.74
N SER A 12 6.36 -15.59 -20.48
CA SER A 12 7.56 -16.33 -20.14
C SER A 12 7.41 -17.85 -20.33
N LYS A 13 8.53 -18.56 -20.51
CA LYS A 13 8.56 -20.04 -20.55
C LYS A 13 8.08 -20.68 -19.24
N CYS A 14 8.04 -19.92 -18.15
CA CYS A 14 7.62 -20.36 -16.83
C CYS A 14 6.09 -20.43 -16.71
N ALA A 15 5.34 -19.66 -17.53
CA ALA A 15 3.89 -19.54 -17.42
C ALA A 15 3.17 -20.90 -17.44
N LYS A 16 3.63 -21.85 -18.27
CA LYS A 16 3.05 -23.21 -18.37
C LYS A 16 3.17 -24.05 -17.09
N TYR A 17 4.06 -23.68 -16.19
CA TYR A 17 4.29 -24.40 -14.92
C TYR A 17 3.55 -23.74 -13.74
N ILE A 18 3.02 -22.52 -13.91
CA ILE A 18 2.28 -21.81 -12.86
C ILE A 18 0.89 -22.43 -12.72
N LYS A 19 0.62 -23.10 -11.60
CA LYS A 19 -0.69 -23.70 -11.30
C LYS A 19 -1.63 -22.78 -10.54
N THR A 20 -1.09 -21.82 -9.80
CA THR A 20 -1.87 -20.83 -9.05
C THR A 20 -1.09 -19.53 -9.03
N LEU A 21 -1.76 -18.45 -9.36
CA LEU A 21 -1.24 -17.08 -9.28
C LEU A 21 -2.31 -16.24 -8.63
N ARG A 22 -2.01 -15.71 -7.44
CA ARG A 22 -2.92 -14.89 -6.65
C ARG A 22 -2.13 -13.77 -5.98
N GLU A 23 -2.79 -12.63 -5.81
CA GLU A 23 -2.28 -11.52 -5.03
C GLU A 23 -2.85 -11.65 -3.61
N VAL A 24 -1.97 -11.68 -2.61
CA VAL A 24 -2.37 -11.86 -1.20
C VAL A 24 -2.57 -10.50 -0.51
N ASN A 25 -2.03 -9.42 -1.09
CA ASN A 25 -2.11 -8.05 -0.57
C ASN A 25 -1.72 -7.93 0.90
N ILE A 26 -0.56 -8.52 1.26
CA ILE A 26 0.11 -8.33 2.54
C ILE A 26 1.51 -7.80 2.24
N ALA A 27 1.70 -6.50 2.41
CA ALA A 27 2.95 -5.81 2.10
C ALA A 27 3.54 -5.08 3.31
N PHE A 28 3.41 -5.67 4.50
CA PHE A 28 3.99 -5.19 5.75
C PHE A 28 4.51 -6.37 6.59
N LEU A 29 5.37 -6.09 7.55
CA LEU A 29 5.81 -7.08 8.53
C LEU A 29 5.08 -6.86 9.87
N PRO A 30 4.32 -7.85 10.38
CA PRO A 30 3.76 -7.80 11.72
C PRO A 30 4.89 -7.99 12.73
N TYR A 31 5.43 -6.88 13.24
CA TYR A 31 6.60 -6.89 14.12
C TYR A 31 6.21 -7.36 15.54
N GLU A 32 5.08 -6.85 16.04
CA GLU A 32 4.48 -7.25 17.32
C GLU A 32 2.96 -7.27 17.20
N ARG A 33 2.25 -7.65 18.28
CA ARG A 33 0.78 -7.71 18.30
C ARG A 33 0.10 -6.40 17.87
N GLN A 34 0.71 -5.26 18.16
CA GLN A 34 0.17 -3.93 17.87
C GLN A 34 1.18 -3.03 17.14
N ALA A 35 2.26 -3.60 16.60
CA ALA A 35 3.28 -2.87 15.86
C ALA A 35 3.56 -3.55 14.52
N PHE A 36 3.63 -2.75 13.46
CA PHE A 36 4.01 -3.21 12.14
C PHE A 36 5.16 -2.35 11.61
N THR A 37 5.93 -2.90 10.68
CA THR A 37 6.94 -2.16 9.92
C THR A 37 6.72 -2.37 8.43
N LEU A 38 7.09 -1.37 7.64
CA LEU A 38 7.04 -1.41 6.17
C LEU A 38 8.38 -1.84 5.55
N ASP A 39 9.38 -2.11 6.39
CA ASP A 39 10.75 -2.52 6.02
C ASP A 39 11.38 -1.64 4.93
N SER A 40 11.21 -0.32 5.07
CA SER A 40 11.66 0.67 4.09
C SER A 40 12.55 1.75 4.74
N PRO A 41 13.81 1.42 5.08
CA PRO A 41 14.74 2.36 5.71
C PRO A 41 15.02 3.60 4.84
N ASP A 42 14.94 3.46 3.51
CA ASP A 42 15.18 4.54 2.54
C ASP A 42 14.10 5.63 2.58
N THR A 43 12.90 5.32 3.10
CA THR A 43 11.77 6.27 3.16
C THR A 43 12.15 7.55 3.88
N PHE A 44 12.97 7.46 4.93
CA PHE A 44 13.42 8.63 5.68
C PHE A 44 14.24 9.56 4.79
N TYR A 45 15.25 9.03 4.09
CA TYR A 45 16.06 9.81 3.18
C TYR A 45 15.20 10.39 2.05
N ILE A 46 14.33 9.59 1.44
CA ILE A 46 13.52 10.02 0.30
C ILE A 46 12.53 11.13 0.67
N ALA A 47 11.86 11.02 1.82
CA ALA A 47 10.86 11.97 2.28
C ALA A 47 11.47 13.29 2.77
N TYR A 48 12.59 13.24 3.49
CA TYR A 48 13.15 14.39 4.20
C TYR A 48 14.36 15.03 3.53
N ASN A 49 14.89 14.47 2.43
CA ASN A 49 15.96 15.13 1.69
C ASN A 49 15.52 16.55 1.27
N PRO A 50 16.28 17.60 1.62
CA PRO A 50 15.96 18.97 1.24
C PRO A 50 15.92 19.15 -0.29
N THR A 51 16.75 18.42 -1.01
CA THR A 51 16.72 18.35 -2.47
C THR A 51 15.58 17.45 -2.91
N PRO A 52 14.65 17.93 -3.76
CA PRO A 52 13.60 17.10 -4.33
C PRO A 52 14.20 15.92 -5.11
N LEU A 53 13.86 14.70 -4.71
CA LEU A 53 14.25 13.50 -5.44
C LEU A 53 13.16 13.13 -6.45
N PRO A 54 13.51 12.81 -7.71
CA PRO A 54 12.53 12.42 -8.73
C PRO A 54 11.67 11.23 -8.30
N GLN A 55 12.23 10.28 -7.54
CA GLN A 55 11.51 9.10 -7.08
C GLN A 55 10.61 9.32 -5.85
N ARG A 56 10.57 10.52 -5.25
CA ARG A 56 9.84 10.75 -3.98
C ARG A 56 8.37 10.38 -4.08
N THR A 57 7.68 10.90 -5.09
CA THR A 57 6.24 10.67 -5.26
C THR A 57 5.94 9.19 -5.49
N ALA A 58 6.70 8.53 -6.37
CA ALA A 58 6.55 7.10 -6.63
C ALA A 58 6.81 6.25 -5.39
N HIS A 59 7.84 6.59 -4.60
CA HIS A 59 8.15 5.89 -3.35
C HIS A 59 7.04 6.05 -2.32
N LEU A 60 6.51 7.26 -2.15
CA LEU A 60 5.40 7.51 -1.22
C LEU A 60 4.10 6.81 -1.67
N ASP A 61 3.86 6.64 -2.97
CA ASP A 61 2.73 5.83 -3.46
C ASP A 61 2.88 4.35 -3.09
N VAL A 62 4.11 3.81 -3.13
CA VAL A 62 4.39 2.44 -2.64
C VAL A 62 4.13 2.33 -1.14
N ILE A 63 4.59 3.30 -0.34
CA ILE A 63 4.33 3.32 1.11
C ILE A 63 2.81 3.40 1.37
N ALA A 64 2.08 4.21 0.60
CA ALA A 64 0.63 4.33 0.73
C ALA A 64 -0.10 3.02 0.43
N GLU A 65 0.32 2.30 -0.62
CA GLU A 65 -0.16 0.96 -0.95
C GLU A 65 0.07 -0.02 0.20
N GLN A 66 1.27 -0.04 0.79
CA GLN A 66 1.58 -0.93 1.92
C GLN A 66 0.69 -0.65 3.14
N ILE A 67 0.44 0.63 3.46
CA ILE A 67 -0.50 1.00 4.54
C ILE A 67 -1.92 0.52 4.21
N ALA A 68 -2.37 0.68 2.96
CA ALA A 68 -3.68 0.20 2.56
C ALA A 68 -3.80 -1.33 2.66
N THR A 69 -2.73 -2.07 2.33
CA THR A 69 -2.71 -3.53 2.48
C THR A 69 -2.89 -3.98 3.93
N LEU A 70 -2.36 -3.23 4.90
CA LEU A 70 -2.58 -3.47 6.32
C LEU A 70 -4.06 -3.28 6.68
N CYS A 71 -4.66 -2.16 6.28
CA CYS A 71 -6.08 -1.90 6.54
C CYS A 71 -6.98 -2.96 5.89
N ALA A 72 -6.69 -3.36 4.64
CA ALA A 72 -7.41 -4.42 3.95
C ALA A 72 -7.27 -5.77 4.66
N THR A 73 -6.06 -6.10 5.15
CA THR A 73 -5.82 -7.33 5.93
C THR A 73 -6.63 -7.37 7.22
N LEU A 74 -6.86 -6.22 7.86
CA LEU A 74 -7.68 -6.09 9.06
C LEU A 74 -9.18 -5.93 8.77
N GLY A 75 -9.57 -5.75 7.50
CA GLY A 75 -10.96 -5.45 7.12
C GLY A 75 -11.42 -4.04 7.54
N GLU A 76 -10.50 -3.10 7.72
CA GLU A 76 -10.76 -1.77 8.28
C GLU A 76 -10.78 -0.68 7.20
N TYR A 77 -11.74 0.24 7.27
CA TYR A 77 -11.80 1.42 6.39
C TYR A 77 -11.79 2.73 7.22
N PRO A 78 -10.61 3.15 7.71
CA PRO A 78 -10.51 4.26 8.66
C PRO A 78 -10.64 5.63 7.99
N ILE A 79 -11.03 6.64 8.79
CA ILE A 79 -10.94 8.04 8.39
C ILE A 79 -9.47 8.48 8.43
N ILE A 80 -8.91 8.84 7.27
CA ILE A 80 -7.52 9.29 7.18
C ILE A 80 -7.36 10.71 7.73
N ARG A 81 -6.39 10.88 8.63
CA ARG A 81 -6.00 12.16 9.23
C ARG A 81 -4.49 12.36 9.08
N TYR A 82 -4.07 13.62 8.98
CA TYR A 82 -2.66 13.99 8.84
C TYR A 82 -2.33 15.25 9.65
N ARG A 83 -1.04 15.53 9.79
CA ARG A 83 -0.54 16.71 10.49
C ARG A 83 -0.49 17.91 9.53
N ALA A 84 -1.24 18.96 9.84
CA ALA A 84 -1.44 20.10 8.93
C ALA A 84 -0.22 21.03 8.79
N ASP A 85 0.77 20.93 9.68
CA ASP A 85 2.02 21.70 9.64
C ASP A 85 2.99 21.24 8.55
N ASN A 86 2.68 20.15 7.84
CA ASN A 86 3.50 19.62 6.75
C ASN A 86 2.63 19.35 5.52
N GLU A 87 2.65 20.27 4.55
CA GLU A 87 1.86 20.18 3.32
C GLU A 87 2.04 18.85 2.57
N LYS A 88 3.27 18.29 2.59
CA LYS A 88 3.58 17.00 1.95
C LYS A 88 2.80 15.83 2.56
N MET A 89 2.39 15.94 3.83
CA MET A 89 1.58 14.92 4.50
C MET A 89 0.13 14.93 4.00
N ALA A 90 -0.37 16.05 3.49
CA ALA A 90 -1.71 16.11 2.90
C ALA A 90 -1.77 15.28 1.60
N GLU A 91 -0.76 15.42 0.74
CA GLU A 91 -0.63 14.63 -0.50
C GLU A 91 -0.50 13.14 -0.20
N PHE A 92 0.35 12.78 0.79
CA PHE A 92 0.52 11.40 1.20
C PHE A 92 -0.77 10.79 1.79
N ALA A 93 -1.49 11.55 2.61
CA ALA A 93 -2.79 11.14 3.15
C ALA A 93 -3.85 10.92 2.04
N GLN A 94 -3.87 11.79 1.03
CA GLN A 94 -4.70 11.61 -0.16
C GLN A 94 -4.35 10.33 -0.91
N ALA A 95 -3.06 10.02 -1.07
CA ALA A 95 -2.62 8.78 -1.69
C ALA A 95 -3.12 7.55 -0.91
N VAL A 96 -2.95 7.51 0.41
CA VAL A 96 -3.47 6.43 1.27
C VAL A 96 -4.99 6.28 1.12
N GLN A 97 -5.74 7.38 1.14
CA GLN A 97 -7.19 7.37 0.96
C GLN A 97 -7.59 6.79 -0.40
N GLN A 98 -6.88 7.15 -1.48
CA GLN A 98 -7.15 6.61 -2.82
C GLN A 98 -6.91 5.10 -2.88
N LYS A 99 -5.84 4.59 -2.26
CA LYS A 99 -5.59 3.15 -2.17
C LYS A 99 -6.69 2.43 -1.40
N LEU A 100 -7.09 2.96 -0.24
CA LEU A 100 -8.20 2.39 0.53
C LEU A 100 -9.51 2.37 -0.25
N ASN A 101 -9.79 3.39 -1.07
CA ASN A 101 -10.97 3.41 -1.92
C ASN A 101 -10.96 2.28 -2.96
N GLN A 102 -9.79 1.91 -3.48
CA GLN A 102 -9.64 0.78 -4.41
C GLN A 102 -9.97 -0.54 -3.68
N TYR A 103 -9.39 -0.77 -2.50
CA TYR A 103 -9.70 -1.96 -1.70
C TYR A 103 -11.18 -2.04 -1.31
N LYS A 104 -11.81 -0.91 -0.94
CA LYS A 104 -13.25 -0.85 -0.63
C LYS A 104 -14.14 -1.08 -1.86
N ALA A 105 -13.68 -0.71 -3.05
CA ALA A 105 -14.39 -0.99 -4.30
C ALA A 105 -14.35 -2.49 -4.66
N ASP A 106 -13.23 -3.16 -4.38
CA ASP A 106 -13.06 -4.60 -4.59
C ASP A 106 -13.75 -5.45 -3.51
N ASP A 107 -13.75 -4.96 -2.26
CA ASP A 107 -14.44 -5.56 -1.11
C ASP A 107 -15.37 -4.54 -0.44
N ALA A 108 -16.66 -4.60 -0.83
CA ALA A 108 -17.69 -3.72 -0.29
C ALA A 108 -17.93 -3.89 1.22
N THR A 109 -17.48 -4.98 1.85
CA THR A 109 -17.67 -5.23 3.29
C THR A 109 -16.58 -4.61 4.17
N MET A 110 -15.50 -4.12 3.58
CA MET A 110 -14.38 -3.51 4.31
C MET A 110 -14.84 -2.31 5.17
N GLY A 111 -14.59 -2.33 6.48
CA GLY A 111 -15.04 -1.31 7.43
C GLY A 111 -16.48 -1.48 7.93
N GLU A 112 -17.17 -2.57 7.60
CA GLU A 112 -18.43 -2.94 8.25
C GLU A 112 -18.13 -3.51 9.64
N VAL A 113 -18.65 -2.84 10.68
CA VAL A 113 -18.60 -3.37 12.04
C VAL A 113 -19.67 -4.47 12.12
N ASN A 114 -19.24 -5.73 12.08
CA ASN A 114 -20.11 -6.83 12.43
C ASN A 114 -20.48 -6.68 13.91
N ASN A 115 -21.67 -6.13 14.17
CA ASN A 115 -22.29 -6.16 15.49
C ASN A 115 -22.64 -7.61 15.81
N GLN A 116 -21.69 -8.33 16.41
CA GLN A 116 -21.93 -9.57 17.15
C GLN A 116 -21.72 -9.32 18.64
#